data_AF-A0A7V0QHB2-F1
#
_entry.id   AF-A0A7V0QHB2-F1
#
_cell.length_a   1.000
_cell.length_b   1.000
_cell.length_c   1.000
_cell.angle_alpha   90.00
_cell.angle_beta   90.00
_cell.angle_gamma   90.00
#
_symmetry.space_group_name_H-M   'P 1'
#
loop_
_entity.id
_entity.type
_entity.pdbx_description
1 polymer ?
#
loop_
_entity_poly.entity_id
_entity_poly.type
_entity_poly.pdbx_seq_one_letter_code
_entity_poly.pdbx_strand_id
1 'polypeptide(L)'
;MTVNDGPSIQKGEPLTNFNEILERLMLATRAPNQSELARMLGLDPQAVTNARARGRVPSKWIILAAVKYDISADWLLFGIGPMKLQQKPRSPSNGEADSSCPSLSSCVNVDLLTAIIEAVEEGLDELCIRLPPVKKAELISLLYDYFSKSDEDVQTEVIHRYLRLVK
;
A
#
# COMPACT_ATOMS: atom_id res chain seq x y z
N MET A 1 -34.22 -25.05 -11.15
CA MET A 1 -33.55 -25.64 -9.98
C MET A 1 -32.18 -26.12 -10.41
N THR A 2 -31.16 -25.29 -10.25
CA THR A 2 -29.78 -25.77 -10.16
C THR A 2 -29.14 -24.93 -9.07
N VAL A 3 -28.91 -25.60 -7.95
CA VAL A 3 -28.33 -25.08 -6.72
C VAL A 3 -26.92 -24.59 -7.01
N ASN A 4 -26.71 -23.28 -6.90
CA ASN A 4 -25.37 -22.69 -6.82
C ASN A 4 -25.02 -22.62 -5.34
N ASP A 5 -24.58 -23.74 -4.78
CA ASP A 5 -23.91 -23.76 -3.48
C ASP A 5 -22.50 -23.19 -3.68
N GLY A 6 -22.40 -21.87 -3.54
CA GLY A 6 -21.12 -21.18 -3.43
C GLY A 6 -20.36 -21.67 -2.20
N PRO A 7 -19.02 -21.77 -2.24
CA PRO A 7 -18.26 -22.29 -1.12
C PRO A 7 -18.39 -21.31 0.05
N SER A 8 -18.99 -21.83 1.12
CA SER A 8 -19.14 -21.22 2.42
C SER A 8 -17.84 -20.58 2.91
N ILE A 9 -17.84 -19.25 2.98
CA ILE A 9 -16.82 -18.45 3.67
C ILE A 9 -16.93 -18.77 5.18
N GLN A 10 -15.99 -19.53 5.72
CA GLN A 10 -15.80 -19.65 7.17
C GLN A 10 -14.38 -19.25 7.58
N LYS A 11 -14.33 -18.08 8.23
CA LYS A 11 -13.40 -17.60 9.28
C LYS A 11 -11.90 -17.47 9.00
N GLY A 12 -11.41 -16.26 9.30
CA GLY A 12 -10.01 -15.87 9.24
C GLY A 12 -9.15 -16.50 10.35
N GLU A 13 -8.30 -17.43 9.94
CA GLU A 13 -7.03 -17.79 10.56
C GLU A 13 -5.93 -17.49 9.52
N PRO A 14 -4.89 -16.69 9.81
CA PRO A 14 -3.83 -16.43 8.87
C PRO A 14 -2.83 -17.58 8.94
N LEU A 15 -3.08 -18.67 8.23
CA LEU A 15 -2.18 -19.81 8.23
C LEU A 15 -1.85 -20.21 6.79
N THR A 16 -0.56 -20.30 6.54
CA THR A 16 0.14 -20.63 5.30
C THR A 16 -0.14 -22.07 4.85
N ASN A 17 -1.40 -22.51 4.82
CA ASN A 17 -1.75 -23.89 4.51
C ASN A 17 -1.69 -24.11 3.00
N PHE A 18 -0.85 -25.05 2.60
CA PHE A 18 -0.66 -25.44 1.20
C PHE A 18 -1.99 -25.72 0.48
N ASN A 19 -2.91 -26.43 1.13
CA ASN A 19 -4.19 -26.82 0.54
C ASN A 19 -5.07 -25.61 0.19
N GLU A 20 -5.11 -24.58 1.05
CA GLU A 20 -5.95 -23.40 0.83
C GLU A 20 -5.42 -22.55 -0.33
N ILE A 21 -4.11 -22.33 -0.37
CA ILE A 21 -3.46 -21.60 -1.48
C ILE A 21 -3.64 -22.38 -2.79
N LEU A 22 -3.52 -23.71 -2.75
CA LEU A 22 -3.71 -24.56 -3.93
C LEU A 22 -5.15 -24.53 -4.43
N GLU A 23 -6.14 -24.59 -3.54
CA GLU A 23 -7.55 -24.49 -3.89
C GLU A 23 -7.87 -23.14 -4.52
N ARG A 24 -7.36 -22.04 -3.95
CA ARG A 24 -7.51 -20.70 -4.53
C ARG A 24 -6.81 -20.57 -5.87
N LEU A 25 -5.64 -21.18 -6.06
CA LEU A 25 -4.95 -21.25 -7.35
C LEU A 25 -5.76 -22.03 -8.40
N MET A 26 -6.42 -23.13 -8.01
CA MET A 26 -7.30 -23.89 -8.90
C MET A 26 -8.55 -23.08 -9.26
N LEU A 27 -9.16 -22.39 -8.30
CA LEU A 27 -10.30 -21.49 -8.52
C LEU A 27 -9.92 -20.32 -9.46
N ALA A 28 -8.76 -19.71 -9.20
CA ALA A 28 -8.12 -18.65 -9.97
C ALA A 28 -7.98 -19.00 -11.45
N THR A 29 -7.37 -20.14 -11.71
CA THR A 29 -7.04 -20.60 -13.06
C THR A 29 -8.17 -21.35 -13.73
N ARG A 30 -9.26 -21.65 -13.00
CA ARG A 30 -10.35 -22.56 -13.40
C ARG A 30 -9.83 -23.95 -13.81
N ALA A 31 -8.74 -24.38 -13.18
CA ALA A 31 -8.17 -25.70 -13.42
C ALA A 31 -9.00 -26.75 -12.68
N PRO A 32 -9.48 -27.81 -13.37
CA PRO A 32 -10.23 -28.88 -12.71
C PRO A 32 -9.34 -29.71 -11.78
N ASN A 33 -8.06 -29.89 -12.15
CA ASN A 33 -7.13 -30.78 -11.48
C ASN A 33 -5.75 -30.11 -11.28
N GLN A 34 -4.98 -30.57 -10.29
CA GLN A 34 -3.63 -30.08 -9.98
C GLN A 34 -2.64 -30.22 -11.15
N SER A 35 -2.74 -31.29 -11.94
CA SER A 35 -1.90 -31.48 -13.13
C SER A 35 -2.22 -30.46 -14.22
N GLU A 36 -3.50 -30.10 -14.36
CA GLU A 36 -3.94 -29.10 -15.32
C GLU A 36 -3.54 -27.69 -14.86
N LEU A 37 -3.61 -27.42 -13.54
CA LEU A 37 -3.04 -26.21 -12.94
C LEU A 37 -1.56 -26.06 -13.29
N ALA A 38 -0.77 -27.14 -13.16
CA ALA A 38 0.65 -27.11 -13.50
C ALA A 38 0.84 -26.71 -14.98
N ARG A 39 0.11 -27.38 -15.88
CA ARG A 39 0.14 -27.08 -17.32
C ARG A 39 -0.28 -25.64 -17.62
N MET A 40 -1.33 -25.15 -16.97
CA MET A 40 -1.83 -23.79 -17.08
C MET A 40 -0.83 -22.75 -16.59
N LEU A 41 -0.07 -23.02 -15.52
CA LEU A 41 1.01 -22.14 -15.07
C LEU A 41 2.34 -22.33 -15.83
N GLY A 42 2.42 -23.31 -16.73
CA GLY A 42 3.67 -23.65 -17.43
C GLY A 42 4.71 -24.35 -16.55
N LEU A 43 4.23 -25.11 -15.56
CA LEU A 43 5.01 -25.88 -14.61
C LEU A 43 4.93 -27.37 -14.93
N ASP A 44 5.95 -28.12 -14.50
CA ASP A 44 5.94 -29.58 -14.57
C ASP A 44 4.96 -30.17 -13.53
N PRO A 45 4.14 -31.18 -13.87
CA PRO A 45 3.25 -31.84 -12.91
C PRO A 45 3.97 -32.40 -11.67
N GLN A 46 5.23 -32.82 -11.78
CA GLN A 46 6.03 -33.25 -10.64
C GLN A 46 6.38 -32.10 -9.69
N ALA A 47 6.44 -30.85 -10.19
CA ALA A 47 6.61 -29.69 -9.32
C ALA A 47 5.44 -29.58 -8.33
N VAL A 48 4.23 -29.98 -8.73
CA VAL A 48 3.06 -29.95 -7.86
C VAL A 48 3.10 -31.05 -6.79
N THR A 49 3.45 -32.26 -7.20
CA THR A 49 3.66 -33.38 -6.26
C THR A 49 4.76 -33.07 -5.26
N ASN A 50 5.87 -32.47 -5.70
CA ASN A 50 6.99 -32.08 -4.83
C ASN A 50 6.61 -30.95 -3.86
N ALA A 51 5.84 -29.95 -4.31
CA ALA A 51 5.36 -28.89 -3.45
C ALA A 51 4.38 -29.41 -2.38
N ARG A 52 3.54 -30.38 -2.76
CA ARG A 52 2.62 -31.07 -1.84
C ARG A 52 3.39 -31.85 -0.78
N ALA A 53 4.43 -32.60 -1.17
CA ALA A 53 5.29 -33.32 -0.25
C ALA A 53 6.02 -32.39 0.74
N ARG A 54 6.35 -31.16 0.31
CA ARG A 54 6.97 -30.12 1.13
C ARG A 54 5.98 -29.32 1.97
N GLY A 55 4.67 -29.49 1.74
CA GLY A 55 3.62 -28.75 2.45
C GLY A 55 3.68 -27.23 2.25
N ARG A 56 4.30 -26.73 1.18
CA ARG A 56 4.42 -25.28 0.91
C ARG A 56 4.30 -24.98 -0.58
N VAL A 57 3.47 -24.00 -0.91
CA VAL A 57 3.32 -23.49 -2.28
C VAL A 57 4.48 -22.53 -2.57
N PRO A 58 5.27 -22.76 -3.65
CA PRO A 58 6.30 -21.82 -4.05
C PRO A 58 5.71 -20.45 -4.43
N SER A 59 6.31 -19.36 -3.94
CA SER A 59 5.90 -17.98 -4.28
C SER A 59 5.86 -17.72 -5.79
N LYS A 60 6.71 -18.42 -6.55
CA LYS A 60 6.73 -18.37 -8.02
C LYS A 60 5.38 -18.68 -8.64
N TRP A 61 4.59 -19.59 -8.08
CA TRP A 61 3.28 -19.95 -8.63
C TRP A 61 2.26 -18.84 -8.43
N ILE A 62 2.30 -18.19 -7.27
CA ILE A 62 1.43 -17.05 -6.95
C ILE A 62 1.73 -15.89 -7.90
N ILE A 63 3.02 -15.59 -8.13
CA ILE A 63 3.44 -14.56 -9.08
C ILE A 63 3.00 -14.91 -10.50
N LEU A 64 3.21 -16.16 -10.95
CA LEU A 64 2.80 -16.60 -12.29
C LEU A 64 1.28 -16.53 -12.46
N ALA A 65 0.50 -16.95 -11.46
CA ALA A 65 -0.95 -16.86 -11.48
C ALA A 65 -1.42 -15.41 -11.51
N ALA A 66 -0.83 -14.55 -10.68
CA ALA A 66 -1.14 -13.13 -10.64
C ALA A 66 -0.86 -12.44 -11.99
N VAL A 67 0.32 -12.68 -12.58
CA VAL A 67 0.70 -12.08 -13.87
C VAL A 67 -0.11 -12.64 -15.04
N LYS A 68 -0.38 -13.95 -15.06
CA LYS A 68 -1.03 -14.61 -16.20
C LYS A 68 -2.55 -14.43 -16.21
N TYR A 69 -3.17 -14.34 -15.04
CA TYR A 69 -4.63 -14.31 -14.90
C TYR A 69 -5.16 -13.00 -14.31
N ASP A 70 -4.28 -12.03 -14.04
CA ASP A 70 -4.60 -10.71 -13.44
C ASP A 70 -5.30 -10.85 -12.07
N ILE A 71 -4.76 -11.74 -11.24
CA ILE A 71 -5.32 -12.14 -9.95
C ILE A 71 -4.54 -11.48 -8.82
N SER A 72 -5.24 -11.01 -7.80
CA SER A 72 -4.61 -10.40 -6.63
C SER A 72 -3.77 -11.43 -5.86
N ALA A 73 -2.51 -11.09 -5.58
CA ALA A 73 -1.62 -11.92 -4.78
C ALA A 73 -2.12 -12.04 -3.33
N ASP A 74 -2.70 -10.98 -2.77
CA ASP A 74 -3.28 -10.97 -1.44
C ASP A 74 -4.51 -11.88 -1.35
N TRP A 75 -5.30 -11.97 -2.42
CA TRP A 75 -6.41 -12.92 -2.48
C TRP A 75 -5.90 -14.37 -2.57
N LEU A 76 -4.86 -14.63 -3.36
CA LEU A 76 -4.26 -15.97 -3.44
C LEU A 76 -3.65 -16.42 -2.11
N LEU A 77 -2.93 -15.53 -1.43
CA LEU A 77 -2.21 -15.83 -0.19
C LEU A 77 -3.13 -15.84 1.03
N PHE A 78 -3.92 -14.78 1.21
CA PHE A 78 -4.67 -14.54 2.44
C PHE A 78 -6.17 -14.70 2.24
N GLY A 79 -6.66 -14.70 1.00
CA GLY A 79 -8.10 -14.77 0.70
C GLY A 79 -8.78 -13.44 0.97
N ILE A 80 -7.99 -12.37 1.09
CA ILE A 80 -8.45 -11.03 1.43
C ILE A 80 -8.60 -10.23 0.13
N GLY A 81 -9.72 -9.52 0.01
CA GLY A 81 -9.97 -8.62 -1.10
C GLY A 81 -10.49 -9.31 -2.38
N PRO A 82 -10.56 -8.58 -3.50
CA PRO A 82 -11.13 -9.08 -4.74
C PRO A 82 -10.18 -10.03 -5.47
N MET A 83 -10.73 -11.12 -6.03
CA MET A 83 -10.00 -12.15 -6.76
C MET A 83 -9.27 -11.62 -7.99
N LYS A 84 -9.95 -10.80 -8.80
CA LYS A 84 -9.33 -10.12 -9.95
C LYS A 84 -9.05 -8.69 -9.56
N LEU A 85 -7.88 -8.16 -9.93
CA LEU A 85 -7.78 -6.72 -10.02
C LEU A 85 -8.82 -6.32 -11.08
N GLN A 86 -9.83 -5.54 -10.71
CA GLN A 86 -10.62 -4.89 -11.73
C GLN A 86 -9.65 -4.02 -12.51
N GLN A 87 -9.31 -4.45 -13.72
CA GLN A 87 -8.71 -3.58 -14.70
C GLN A 87 -9.76 -2.52 -15.01
N LYS A 88 -9.84 -1.49 -14.15
CA LYS A 88 -10.28 -0.19 -14.61
C LYS A 88 -9.35 0.10 -15.79
N PRO A 89 -9.87 0.26 -17.02
CA PRO A 89 -9.01 0.54 -18.15
C PRO A 89 -8.15 1.72 -17.73
N ARG A 90 -6.82 1.53 -17.74
CA ARG A 90 -5.87 2.61 -17.57
C ARG A 90 -6.03 3.52 -18.78
N SER A 91 -7.06 4.34 -18.77
CA SER A 91 -7.09 5.59 -19.52
C SER A 91 -5.97 6.45 -18.91
N PRO A 92 -4.97 6.86 -19.70
CA PRO A 92 -3.92 7.73 -19.20
C PRO A 92 -4.44 9.17 -19.24
N SER A 93 -5.28 9.56 -18.28
CA SER A 93 -5.54 10.98 -17.96
C SER A 93 -6.64 11.14 -16.91
N ASN A 94 -6.26 11.79 -15.82
CA ASN A 94 -7.02 12.79 -15.05
C ASN A 94 -8.21 12.34 -14.19
N GLY A 95 -8.17 12.74 -12.91
CA GLY A 95 -9.37 13.13 -12.15
C GLY A 95 -10.01 12.05 -11.27
N GLU A 96 -9.61 12.06 -10.00
CA GLU A 96 -10.49 12.04 -8.81
C GLU A 96 -11.31 10.79 -8.40
N ALA A 97 -10.91 10.27 -7.24
CA ALA A 97 -11.68 9.80 -6.07
C ALA A 97 -12.83 8.78 -6.24
N ASP A 98 -12.64 7.57 -5.68
CA ASP A 98 -13.43 7.12 -4.52
C ASP A 98 -12.73 5.92 -3.83
N SER A 99 -12.86 5.88 -2.50
CA SER A 99 -12.79 4.71 -1.62
C SER A 99 -11.45 4.40 -0.91
N SER A 100 -11.22 5.22 0.12
CA SER A 100 -10.97 4.79 1.51
C SER A 100 -10.01 3.63 1.71
N CYS A 101 -8.71 3.94 1.60
CA CYS A 101 -7.71 3.28 2.44
C CYS A 101 -7.78 3.94 3.83
N PRO A 102 -7.99 3.21 4.93
CA PRO A 102 -7.63 3.72 6.25
C PRO A 102 -6.10 3.69 6.33
N SER A 103 -5.45 4.61 5.63
CA SER A 103 -4.05 4.89 5.87
C SER A 103 -4.01 5.59 7.23
N LEU A 104 -3.60 4.87 8.26
CA LEU A 104 -3.12 5.46 9.49
C LEU A 104 -1.84 6.25 9.17
N SER A 105 -2.02 7.44 8.62
CA SER A 105 -1.01 8.49 8.59
C SER A 105 -1.74 9.75 8.15
N SER A 106 -1.89 10.71 9.05
CA SER A 106 -2.30 12.08 8.74
C SER A 106 -1.68 12.50 7.40
N CYS A 107 -2.50 12.84 6.42
CA CYS A 107 -1.98 13.40 5.17
C CYS A 107 -1.11 14.61 5.53
N VAL A 108 0.16 14.57 5.13
CA VAL A 108 1.04 15.74 5.27
C VAL A 108 0.54 16.78 4.28
N ASN A 109 0.18 17.97 4.76
CA ASN A 109 -0.15 19.10 3.92
C ASN A 109 1.14 19.65 3.32
N VAL A 110 1.44 19.24 2.09
CA VAL A 110 2.68 19.58 1.40
C VAL A 110 2.76 21.07 1.10
N ASP A 111 1.64 21.72 0.79
CA ASP A 111 1.59 23.16 0.51
C ASP A 111 1.94 23.96 1.77
N LEU A 112 1.36 23.60 2.92
CA LEU A 112 1.67 24.21 4.20
C LEU A 112 3.14 23.98 4.61
N LEU A 113 3.63 22.75 4.47
CA LEU A 113 5.02 22.42 4.80
C LEU A 113 6.00 23.21 3.92
N THR A 114 5.68 23.38 2.64
CA THR A 114 6.49 24.17 1.71
C THR A 114 6.54 25.63 2.15
N ALA A 115 5.38 26.24 2.43
CA ALA A 115 5.31 27.62 2.90
C ALA A 115 6.09 27.86 4.20
N ILE A 116 6.03 26.92 5.15
CA ILE A 116 6.80 26.98 6.40
C ILE A 116 8.30 26.91 6.14
N ILE A 117 8.74 25.99 5.28
CA ILE A 117 10.17 25.85 4.96
C ILE A 117 10.70 27.13 4.32
N GLU A 118 10.00 27.66 3.32
CA GLU A 118 10.39 28.89 2.62
C GLU A 118 10.52 30.06 3.61
N ALA A 119 9.50 30.29 4.45
CA ALA A 119 9.51 31.40 5.40
C ALA A 119 10.55 31.22 6.53
N VAL A 120 10.89 29.97 6.92
CA VAL A 120 11.98 29.71 7.87
C VAL A 120 13.35 29.97 7.24
N GLU A 121 13.58 29.57 6.00
CA GLU A 121 14.84 29.86 5.29
C GLU A 121 15.02 31.37 5.11
N GLU A 122 13.97 32.07 4.65
CA GLU A 122 13.97 33.52 4.50
C GLU A 122 14.27 34.24 5.83
N GLY A 123 13.58 33.87 6.91
CA GLY A 123 13.82 34.48 8.22
C GLY A 123 15.22 34.17 8.80
N LEU A 124 15.80 33.02 8.47
CA LEU A 124 17.18 32.68 8.88
C LEU A 124 18.21 33.51 8.10
N ASP A 125 17.97 33.72 6.80
CA ASP A 125 18.81 34.57 5.93
C ASP A 125 18.73 36.04 6.36
N GLU A 126 17.53 36.57 6.61
CA GLU A 126 17.33 37.95 7.10
C GLU A 126 18.03 38.22 8.43
N LEU A 127 17.99 37.27 9.36
CA LEU A 127 18.62 37.39 10.67
C LEU A 127 20.10 36.98 10.67
N CYS A 128 20.63 36.51 9.53
CA CYS A 128 21.98 35.96 9.38
C CYS A 128 22.30 34.88 10.44
N ILE A 129 21.34 34.01 10.74
CA ILE A 129 21.49 32.93 11.73
C ILE A 129 21.70 31.61 10.99
N ARG A 130 22.78 30.88 11.34
CA ARG A 130 22.97 29.50 10.88
C ARG A 130 22.53 28.51 11.92
N LEU A 131 21.45 27.78 11.61
CA LEU A 131 20.93 26.73 12.46
C LEU A 131 21.37 25.34 11.95
N PRO A 132 21.83 24.41 12.82
CA PRO A 132 22.11 23.03 12.42
C PRO A 132 20.88 22.34 11.82
N PRO A 133 21.05 21.40 10.87
CA PRO A 133 19.94 20.73 10.19
C PRO A 133 18.91 20.11 11.13
N VAL A 134 19.36 19.53 12.26
CA VAL A 134 18.50 18.90 13.27
C VAL A 134 17.59 19.94 13.94
N LYS A 135 18.15 21.07 14.40
CA LYS A 135 17.36 22.14 15.04
C LYS A 135 16.41 22.82 14.06
N LYS A 136 16.80 22.93 12.78
CA LYS A 136 15.93 23.42 11.71
C LYS A 136 14.73 22.49 11.50
N ALA A 137 14.94 21.19 11.48
CA ALA A 137 13.87 20.20 11.41
C ALA A 137 12.93 20.26 12.63
N GLU A 138 13.46 20.46 13.84
CA GLU A 138 12.64 20.65 15.06
C GLU A 138 11.74 21.89 14.96
N LEU A 139 12.30 23.02 14.53
CA LEU A 139 11.54 24.26 14.35
C LEU A 139 10.43 24.10 13.29
N ILE A 140 10.77 23.54 12.13
CA ILE A 140 9.79 23.27 11.05
C ILE A 140 8.69 22.34 11.56
N SER A 141 9.03 21.29 12.31
CA SER A 141 8.05 20.36 12.87
C SER A 141 7.09 21.04 13.84
N LEU A 142 7.61 21.92 14.70
CA LEU A 142 6.81 22.68 15.65
C LEU A 142 5.87 23.67 14.95
N LEU A 143 6.38 24.38 13.94
CA LEU A 143 5.56 25.29 13.13
C LEU A 143 4.49 24.52 12.36
N TYR A 144 4.83 23.36 11.81
CA TYR A 144 3.88 22.52 11.09
C TYR A 144 2.75 22.03 12.00
N ASP A 145 3.04 21.55 13.22
CA ASP A 145 1.99 21.17 14.18
C ASP A 145 1.13 22.37 14.62
N TYR A 146 1.73 23.55 14.75
CA TYR A 146 1.02 24.79 15.10
C TYR A 146 0.04 25.23 14.00
N PHE A 147 0.53 25.39 12.77
CA PHE A 147 -0.30 25.77 11.62
C PHE A 147 -1.18 24.63 11.09
N SER A 148 -0.91 23.37 11.47
CA SER A 148 -1.85 22.28 11.17
C SER A 148 -3.10 22.32 12.06
N LYS A 149 -3.06 23.05 13.19
CA LYS A 149 -4.19 23.19 14.13
C LYS A 149 -4.92 24.52 13.97
N SER A 150 -4.20 25.56 13.56
CA SER A 150 -4.75 26.86 13.21
C SER A 150 -4.89 26.93 11.69
N ASP A 151 -6.09 27.08 11.15
CA ASP A 151 -6.35 27.28 9.71
C ASP A 151 -5.86 28.67 9.21
N GLU A 152 -4.79 29.17 9.82
CA GLU A 152 -4.24 30.51 9.64
C GLU A 152 -3.04 30.43 8.70
N ASP A 153 -2.96 31.38 7.77
CA ASP A 153 -1.84 31.48 6.84
C ASP A 153 -0.50 31.60 7.58
N VAL A 154 0.55 31.09 6.95
CA VAL A 154 1.92 31.14 7.48
C VAL A 154 2.39 32.61 7.53
N GLN A 155 2.30 33.22 8.71
CA GLN A 155 2.74 34.59 8.93
C GLN A 155 4.24 34.64 9.26
N THR A 156 5.00 35.38 8.46
CA THR A 156 6.44 35.61 8.64
C THR A 156 6.77 36.20 10.03
N GLU A 157 5.88 37.00 10.61
CA GLU A 157 6.05 37.59 11.95
C GLU A 157 6.10 36.53 13.06
N VAL A 158 5.25 35.50 12.95
CA VAL A 158 5.21 34.39 13.91
C VAL A 158 6.54 33.63 13.83
N ILE A 159 7.01 33.36 12.61
CA ILE A 159 8.28 32.69 12.37
C ILE A 159 9.45 33.50 12.92
N HIS A 160 9.49 34.82 12.69
CA HIS A 160 10.50 35.72 13.24
C HIS A 160 10.51 35.72 14.77
N ARG A 161 9.34 35.65 15.41
CA ARG A 161 9.23 35.51 16.87
C ARG A 161 9.85 34.20 17.36
N TYR A 162 9.56 33.07 16.70
CA TYR A 162 10.15 31.78 17.05
C TYR A 162 11.67 31.74 16.76
N LEU A 163 12.14 32.33 15.67
CA LEU A 163 13.57 32.43 15.34
C LEU A 163 14.35 33.25 16.37
N ARG A 164 13.76 34.31 16.94
CA ARG A 164 14.36 35.08 18.03
C ARG A 164 14.48 34.29 19.34
N LEU A 165 13.61 33.31 19.57
CA LEU A 165 13.63 32.44 20.77
C LEU A 165 14.68 31.32 20.68
N VAL A 166 15.07 30.94 19.46
CA VAL A 166 16.06 29.86 19.20
C VAL A 166 17.50 30.42 19.17
N LYS A 167 17.66 31.74 19.29
CA LYS A 167 18.95 32.45 19.32
C LYS A 167 19.73 32.22 20.62
#